data_AF-A0A6C0C815-F1
#
_entry.id   AF-A0A6C0C815-F1
#
_cell.length_a   1.000
_cell.length_b   1.000
_cell.length_c   1.000
_cell.angle_alpha   90.00
_cell.angle_beta   90.00
_cell.angle_gamma   90.00
#
_symmetry.space_group_name_H-M   'P 1'
#
loop_
_entity.id
_entity.type
_entity.pdbx_description
1 polymer ?
#
loop_
_entity_poly.entity_id
_entity_poly.type
_entity_poly.pdbx_seq_one_letter_code
_entity_poly.pdbx_strand_id
1 'polypeptide(L)'
;MLNAFSDNFTTSDTFHTVQDVGDFGPRFIALEYDKIITDLVIFLNYTPIVLHTYIDLFTTKWISTDILQVDSNIDIDTGYNIATGTYDFIQKGFRNREYIVFSPNTSKIILGFTIQDKGASALFALSQSTITADYICNNIIIPACNGTAEIGYRPYLADTTFTSSADCINFFTNLAPSPCPFSQRSNTLNCRLAHGQTSFFGPDIHCAHVKPNSSVCVDTCLSTCSNCDSNAECVATFPTLPASFTPVYQCKCKNGYVGNGTSCVAKTCSYGNCPALYGSYECSTGSCKCLKSFDTNPMVTSTSNDLCKCDAPSRVIYNGSAPVCVPEGKCIANLWECNLQSYNQVKCKSVGDNIFTDLKACQCNYGFTGGYEYPCNCASTKRVVWSDALSGEICLTTSECTADWHCSYPNTCHGASGSTIGTCY
;
A
#
# COMPACT_ATOMS: atom_id res chain seq x y z
N MET A 1 9.98 -0.27 9.22
CA MET A 1 11.37 -0.41 8.73
C MET A 1 12.35 0.69 9.16
N LEU A 2 11.94 1.78 9.82
CA LEU A 2 12.80 2.97 10.05
C LEU A 2 14.12 2.75 10.83
N ASN A 3 14.27 1.64 11.56
CA ASN A 3 15.54 1.26 12.22
C ASN A 3 16.24 0.04 11.58
N ALA A 4 15.70 -0.51 10.48
CA ALA A 4 16.17 -1.76 9.88
C ALA A 4 17.34 -1.55 8.93
N PHE A 5 17.47 -0.42 8.25
CA PHE A 5 18.57 -0.19 7.32
C PHE A 5 19.81 0.38 8.01
N SER A 6 20.40 -0.42 8.88
CA SER A 6 21.73 -0.20 9.42
C SER A 6 22.67 -1.31 9.00
N ASP A 7 23.98 -1.08 9.10
CA ASP A 7 24.99 -2.12 8.91
C ASP A 7 24.74 -3.35 9.80
N ASN A 8 24.01 -3.22 10.90
CA ASN A 8 23.67 -4.33 11.80
C ASN A 8 22.62 -5.28 11.21
N PHE A 9 21.68 -4.78 10.42
CA PHE A 9 20.52 -5.56 9.96
C PHE A 9 20.39 -5.62 8.44
N THR A 10 21.23 -4.93 7.66
CA THR A 10 21.18 -4.91 6.19
C THR A 10 22.56 -5.05 5.57
N THR A 11 22.60 -5.54 4.33
CA THR A 11 23.82 -5.62 3.48
C THR A 11 23.96 -4.38 2.62
N SER A 12 25.13 -4.17 1.97
CA SER A 12 25.26 -3.12 0.95
C SER A 12 24.22 -3.28 -0.16
N ASP A 13 23.92 -4.52 -0.53
CA ASP A 13 23.09 -4.86 -1.69
C ASP A 13 21.61 -5.00 -1.33
N THR A 14 21.18 -4.47 -0.17
CA THR A 14 19.77 -4.56 0.24
C THR A 14 18.88 -3.74 -0.69
N PHE A 15 17.76 -4.33 -1.11
CA PHE A 15 16.71 -3.67 -1.87
C PHE A 15 15.42 -3.55 -1.04
N HIS A 16 14.62 -2.54 -1.32
CA HIS A 16 13.21 -2.45 -0.92
C HIS A 16 12.36 -2.35 -2.18
N THR A 17 11.44 -3.29 -2.38
CA THR A 17 10.45 -3.26 -3.45
C THR A 17 9.09 -2.91 -2.89
N VAL A 18 8.39 -1.96 -3.49
CA VAL A 18 6.95 -1.77 -3.29
C VAL A 18 6.25 -2.17 -4.58
N GLN A 19 5.36 -3.16 -4.51
CA GLN A 19 4.81 -3.90 -5.66
C GLN A 19 4.36 -3.02 -6.84
N ASP A 20 3.66 -1.92 -6.56
CA ASP A 20 3.08 -1.04 -7.58
C ASP A 20 3.91 0.23 -7.84
N VAL A 21 5.02 0.41 -7.12
CA VAL A 21 5.83 1.63 -7.19
C VAL A 21 7.18 1.36 -7.86
N GLY A 22 7.87 0.28 -7.45
CA GLY A 22 9.16 -0.14 -7.99
C GLY A 22 10.12 -0.67 -6.92
N ASP A 23 11.34 -1.02 -7.33
CA ASP A 23 12.42 -1.41 -6.42
C ASP A 23 13.47 -0.31 -6.25
N PHE A 24 13.83 -0.09 -4.99
CA PHE A 24 14.76 0.89 -4.47
C PHE A 24 15.97 0.14 -3.90
N GLY A 25 17.15 0.37 -4.48
CA GLY A 25 18.39 -0.22 -3.99
C GLY A 25 19.58 0.21 -4.85
N PRO A 26 20.84 0.01 -4.39
CA PRO A 26 21.24 -0.73 -3.18
C PRO A 26 20.90 0.02 -1.88
N ARG A 27 21.24 -0.53 -0.71
CA ARG A 27 20.76 -0.12 0.63
C ARG A 27 20.57 1.38 0.86
N PHE A 28 21.50 2.21 0.38
CA PHE A 28 21.42 3.66 0.51
C PHE A 28 20.18 4.26 -0.18
N ILE A 29 19.79 3.74 -1.35
CA ILE A 29 18.59 4.17 -2.08
C ILE A 29 17.32 3.66 -1.40
N ALA A 30 17.34 2.43 -0.86
CA ALA A 30 16.23 1.92 -0.06
C ALA A 30 15.99 2.78 1.20
N LEU A 31 17.08 3.16 1.88
CA LEU A 31 17.08 4.11 2.99
C LEU A 31 16.51 5.46 2.60
N GLU A 32 16.96 6.00 1.48
CA GLU A 32 16.53 7.29 0.98
C GLU A 32 15.04 7.29 0.67
N TYR A 33 14.52 6.27 0.00
CA TYR A 33 13.09 6.14 -0.26
C TYR A 33 12.27 6.15 1.03
N ASP A 34 12.63 5.30 1.99
CA ASP A 34 11.94 5.24 3.28
C ASP A 34 11.99 6.60 3.99
N LYS A 35 13.14 7.28 3.97
CA LYS A 35 13.31 8.62 4.54
C LYS A 35 12.59 9.72 3.76
N ILE A 36 12.44 9.65 2.45
CA ILE A 36 11.69 10.68 1.69
C ILE A 36 10.22 10.60 2.06
N ILE A 37 9.71 9.37 2.17
CA ILE A 37 8.33 9.11 2.54
C ILE A 37 8.05 9.50 4.01
N THR A 38 9.05 9.51 4.90
CA THR A 38 8.86 9.78 6.35
C THR A 38 9.49 11.08 6.87
N ASP A 39 10.56 11.58 6.26
CA ASP A 39 11.51 12.57 6.82
C ASP A 39 11.73 13.81 5.93
N LEU A 40 10.88 14.09 4.93
CA LEU A 40 10.80 15.41 4.26
C LEU A 40 10.54 16.58 5.25
N VAL A 41 10.41 16.25 6.54
CA VAL A 41 10.12 17.03 7.74
C VAL A 41 11.07 18.21 8.01
N ILE A 42 12.37 18.17 7.70
CA ILE A 42 13.30 18.98 8.54
C ILE A 42 13.54 20.43 8.08
N PHE A 43 13.43 20.79 6.79
CA PHE A 43 13.92 22.11 6.35
C PHE A 43 12.85 23.17 6.03
N LEU A 44 11.57 22.80 5.93
CA LEU A 44 10.49 23.75 5.58
C LEU A 44 9.30 23.73 6.54
N ASN A 45 9.37 23.04 7.69
CA ASN A 45 8.20 22.77 8.54
C ASN A 45 7.03 22.12 7.77
N TYR A 46 7.33 21.43 6.68
CA TYR A 46 6.38 20.87 5.73
C TYR A 46 6.71 19.40 5.56
N THR A 47 5.77 18.53 5.93
CA THR A 47 5.84 17.11 5.56
C THR A 47 4.62 16.84 4.71
N PRO A 48 4.76 16.55 3.40
CA PRO A 48 3.60 16.39 2.52
C PRO A 48 2.75 15.18 2.90
N ILE A 49 3.41 14.14 3.44
CA ILE A 49 2.81 12.86 3.79
C ILE A 49 3.51 12.34 5.05
N VAL A 50 2.74 11.87 6.03
CA VAL A 50 3.27 11.15 7.21
C VAL A 50 2.68 9.75 7.22
N LEU A 51 3.54 8.76 7.42
CA LEU A 51 3.15 7.36 7.60
C LEU A 51 3.31 6.93 9.05
N HIS A 52 2.20 6.53 9.67
CA HIS A 52 2.21 5.85 10.95
C HIS A 52 2.07 4.36 10.71
N THR A 53 3.19 3.65 10.76
CA THR A 53 3.22 2.19 10.52
C THR A 53 3.26 1.44 11.85
N TYR A 54 2.30 0.54 12.03
CA TYR A 54 2.17 -0.32 13.20
C TYR A 54 2.33 -1.78 12.77
N ILE A 55 3.45 -2.39 13.14
CA ILE A 55 3.72 -3.80 12.85
C ILE A 55 2.77 -4.67 13.67
N ASP A 56 2.11 -5.60 13.00
CA ASP A 56 1.29 -6.64 13.63
C ASP A 56 2.17 -7.85 13.94
N LEU A 57 2.71 -7.86 15.17
CA LEU A 57 3.60 -8.93 15.62
C LEU A 57 2.92 -10.30 15.67
N PHE A 58 1.58 -10.36 15.72
CA PHE A 58 0.84 -11.62 15.82
C PHE A 58 0.61 -12.29 14.48
N THR A 59 0.71 -11.53 13.40
CA THR A 59 0.62 -12.07 12.02
C THR A 59 1.98 -12.31 11.40
N THR A 60 3.03 -11.96 12.14
CA THR A 60 4.42 -12.22 11.77
C THR A 60 4.72 -13.72 11.78
N LYS A 61 5.17 -14.26 10.65
CA LYS A 61 5.48 -15.69 10.50
C LYS A 61 6.63 -15.95 9.54
N TRP A 62 7.42 -16.97 9.84
CA TRP A 62 8.38 -17.51 8.89
C TRP A 62 7.63 -18.37 7.86
N ILE A 63 7.71 -17.98 6.59
CA ILE A 63 7.10 -18.73 5.48
C ILE A 63 8.12 -19.60 4.76
N SER A 64 9.41 -19.35 4.99
CA SER A 64 10.52 -20.25 4.68
C SER A 64 11.66 -20.00 5.69
N THR A 65 12.77 -20.74 5.58
CA THR A 65 13.94 -20.58 6.46
C THR A 65 14.46 -19.15 6.52
N ASP A 66 14.41 -18.43 5.39
CA ASP A 66 15.04 -17.11 5.24
C ASP A 66 14.02 -16.02 4.84
N ILE A 67 12.71 -16.31 4.89
CA ILE A 67 11.68 -15.33 4.53
C ILE A 67 10.68 -15.19 5.67
N LEU A 68 10.60 -13.99 6.21
CA LEU A 68 9.62 -13.57 7.19
C LEU A 68 8.50 -12.79 6.49
N GLN A 69 7.26 -13.19 6.72
CA GLN A 69 6.09 -12.39 6.37
C GLN A 69 5.67 -11.56 7.59
N VAL A 70 5.40 -10.29 7.38
CA VAL A 70 4.92 -9.35 8.39
C VAL A 70 3.73 -8.60 7.79
N ASP A 71 2.67 -8.39 8.56
CA ASP A 71 1.63 -7.45 8.14
C ASP A 71 1.71 -6.21 9.05
N SER A 72 1.36 -5.05 8.49
CA SER A 72 1.39 -3.79 9.22
C SER A 72 0.15 -2.96 8.90
N ASN A 73 -0.45 -2.37 9.94
CA ASN A 73 -1.45 -1.34 9.75
C ASN A 73 -0.75 -0.01 9.48
N ILE A 74 -1.33 0.77 8.57
CA ILE A 74 -0.79 2.07 8.18
C ILE A 74 -1.90 3.11 8.28
N ASP A 75 -1.59 4.19 8.98
CA ASP A 75 -2.34 5.43 8.91
C ASP A 75 -1.51 6.46 8.13
N ILE A 76 -2.18 7.23 7.28
CA ILE A 76 -1.57 8.17 6.34
C ILE A 76 -2.17 9.55 6.56
N ASP A 77 -1.31 10.52 6.87
CA ASP A 77 -1.68 11.93 6.97
C ASP A 77 -1.15 12.68 5.74
N THR A 78 -1.99 13.40 5.01
CA THR A 78 -1.62 14.16 3.79
C THR A 78 -2.31 15.52 3.74
N GLY A 79 -1.87 16.37 2.81
CA GLY A 79 -2.46 17.70 2.63
C GLY A 79 -2.12 18.61 3.81
N TYR A 80 -0.84 18.73 4.11
CA TYR A 80 -0.38 19.59 5.20
C TYR A 80 -0.69 21.06 4.92
N ASN A 81 -1.47 21.65 5.79
CA ASN A 81 -1.84 23.05 5.77
C ASN A 81 -0.82 23.87 6.56
N ILE A 82 0.04 24.59 5.84
CA ILE A 82 1.11 25.40 6.42
C ILE A 82 0.56 26.52 7.32
N ALA A 83 -0.64 27.03 7.06
CA ALA A 83 -1.22 28.12 7.84
C ALA A 83 -1.70 27.66 9.22
N THR A 84 -2.18 26.42 9.34
CA THR A 84 -2.71 25.86 10.59
C THR A 84 -1.74 24.88 11.28
N GLY A 85 -0.74 24.37 10.57
CA GLY A 85 0.16 23.33 11.05
C GLY A 85 -0.50 21.96 11.19
N THR A 86 -1.59 21.70 10.45
CA THR A 86 -2.39 20.46 10.53
C THR A 86 -2.49 19.76 9.18
N TYR A 87 -2.86 18.48 9.19
CA TYR A 87 -3.16 17.72 7.96
C TYR A 87 -4.65 17.75 7.67
N ASP A 88 -5.01 18.07 6.44
CA ASP A 88 -6.42 18.13 6.00
C ASP A 88 -6.99 16.72 5.73
N PHE A 89 -6.14 15.74 5.46
CA PHE A 89 -6.55 14.36 5.18
C PHE A 89 -5.81 13.38 6.09
N ILE A 90 -6.54 12.80 7.05
CA ILE A 90 -6.06 11.72 7.91
C ILE A 90 -6.85 10.47 7.55
N GLN A 91 -6.18 9.46 7.01
CA GLN A 91 -6.80 8.22 6.52
C GLN A 91 -6.20 7.03 7.23
N LYS A 92 -7.04 6.16 7.79
CA LYS A 92 -6.60 5.08 8.68
C LYS A 92 -6.96 3.70 8.15
N GLY A 93 -6.35 2.67 8.75
CA GLY A 93 -6.81 1.30 8.55
C GLY A 93 -6.45 0.66 7.20
N PHE A 94 -5.44 1.23 6.51
CA PHE A 94 -4.76 0.52 5.45
C PHE A 94 -3.93 -0.62 6.04
N ARG A 95 -3.76 -1.71 5.29
CA ARG A 95 -2.94 -2.83 5.74
C ARG A 95 -2.01 -3.29 4.64
N ASN A 96 -0.72 -3.18 4.89
CA ASN A 96 0.32 -3.69 4.01
C ASN A 96 0.77 -5.08 4.47
N ARG A 97 1.23 -5.86 3.51
CA ARG A 97 1.97 -7.09 3.75
C ARG A 97 3.40 -6.93 3.26
N GLU A 98 4.35 -7.28 4.11
CA GLU A 98 5.77 -7.21 3.83
C GLU A 98 6.38 -8.61 3.87
N TYR A 99 7.24 -8.91 2.90
CA TYR A 99 8.14 -10.05 2.95
C TYR A 99 9.56 -9.54 3.17
N ILE A 100 10.17 -9.97 4.28
CA ILE A 100 11.54 -9.65 4.65
C ILE A 100 12.39 -10.88 4.37
N VAL A 101 13.29 -10.77 3.41
CA VAL A 101 14.20 -11.83 2.98
C VAL A 101 15.54 -11.61 3.64
N PHE A 102 16.02 -12.63 4.34
CA PHE A 102 17.31 -12.66 5.00
C PHE A 102 18.36 -13.35 4.12
N SER A 103 19.61 -12.92 4.24
CA SER A 103 20.73 -13.68 3.69
C SER A 103 20.86 -15.00 4.46
N PRO A 104 21.07 -16.14 3.78
CA PRO A 104 21.04 -17.47 4.40
C PRO A 104 21.90 -17.57 5.65
N ASN A 105 21.31 -18.06 6.74
CA ASN A 105 21.96 -18.23 8.05
C ASN A 105 22.50 -16.93 8.67
N THR A 106 21.91 -15.78 8.34
CA THR A 106 22.29 -14.49 8.94
C THR A 106 21.05 -13.71 9.40
N SER A 107 21.26 -12.70 10.23
CA SER A 107 20.22 -11.70 10.56
C SER A 107 20.19 -10.53 9.59
N LYS A 108 20.85 -10.62 8.43
CA LYS A 108 20.96 -9.54 7.46
C LYS A 108 19.83 -9.61 6.44
N ILE A 109 19.09 -8.54 6.31
CA ILE A 109 18.02 -8.38 5.31
C ILE A 109 18.67 -8.03 3.97
N ILE A 110 18.29 -8.75 2.92
CA ILE A 110 18.72 -8.50 1.54
C ILE A 110 17.58 -7.94 0.67
N LEU A 111 16.33 -8.20 1.04
CA LEU A 111 15.17 -7.65 0.34
C LEU A 111 14.02 -7.43 1.33
N GLY A 112 13.44 -6.23 1.32
CA GLY A 112 12.08 -6.00 1.79
C GLY A 112 11.14 -5.91 0.58
N PHE A 113 10.03 -6.63 0.59
CA PHE A 113 9.02 -6.57 -0.48
C PHE A 113 7.64 -6.24 0.11
N THR A 114 7.11 -5.08 -0.23
CA THR A 114 5.84 -4.57 0.28
C THR A 114 4.74 -4.73 -0.77
N ILE A 115 3.71 -5.50 -0.43
CA ILE A 115 2.39 -5.44 -1.06
C ILE A 115 1.60 -4.35 -0.33
N GLN A 116 1.35 -3.27 -1.05
CA GLN A 116 0.67 -2.10 -0.50
C GLN A 116 -0.84 -2.21 -0.65
N ASP A 117 -1.58 -1.72 0.35
CA ASP A 117 -3.04 -1.59 0.26
C ASP A 117 -3.43 -0.73 -0.96
N LYS A 118 -4.36 -1.22 -1.80
CA LYS A 118 -4.81 -0.50 -3.02
C LYS A 118 -5.34 0.91 -2.69
N GLY A 119 -6.00 1.07 -1.54
CA GLY A 119 -6.49 2.37 -1.07
C GLY A 119 -5.34 3.32 -0.69
N ALA A 120 -4.29 2.80 -0.05
CA ALA A 120 -3.08 3.57 0.24
C ALA A 120 -2.38 4.00 -1.06
N SER A 121 -2.22 3.09 -2.03
CA SER A 121 -1.65 3.41 -3.36
C SER A 121 -2.44 4.51 -4.07
N ALA A 122 -3.78 4.49 -4.00
CA ALA A 122 -4.62 5.54 -4.56
C ALA A 122 -4.39 6.90 -3.86
N LEU A 123 -4.26 6.91 -2.53
CA LEU A 123 -3.98 8.13 -1.77
C LEU A 123 -2.59 8.71 -2.12
N PHE A 124 -1.56 7.87 -2.22
CA PHE A 124 -0.23 8.32 -2.63
C PHE A 124 -0.24 8.90 -4.06
N ALA A 125 -0.94 8.26 -4.99
CA ALA A 125 -1.08 8.78 -6.35
C ALA A 125 -1.75 10.17 -6.37
N LEU A 126 -2.80 10.36 -5.57
CA LEU A 126 -3.47 11.67 -5.42
C LEU A 126 -2.51 12.72 -4.84
N SER A 127 -1.77 12.39 -3.78
CA SER A 127 -0.82 13.33 -3.17
C SER A 127 0.28 13.78 -4.14
N GLN A 128 0.85 12.86 -4.93
CA GLN A 128 1.88 13.18 -5.92
C GLN A 128 1.35 14.08 -7.05
N SER A 129 0.08 13.93 -7.43
CA SER A 129 -0.54 14.75 -8.49
C SER A 129 -0.70 16.23 -8.14
N THR A 130 -0.56 16.61 -6.86
CA THR A 130 -0.68 18.00 -6.41
C THR A 130 0.57 18.85 -6.67
N ILE A 131 1.71 18.22 -6.97
CA ILE A 131 2.98 18.90 -7.15
C ILE A 131 3.18 19.20 -8.64
N THR A 132 3.15 20.48 -8.99
CA THR A 132 3.24 20.91 -10.39
C THR A 132 4.68 20.98 -10.89
N ALA A 133 4.86 20.80 -12.20
CA ALA A 133 6.15 21.01 -12.86
C ALA A 133 6.68 22.44 -12.63
N ASP A 134 5.77 23.43 -12.61
CA ASP A 134 6.14 24.83 -12.31
C ASP A 134 6.76 24.96 -10.92
N TYR A 135 6.10 24.45 -9.89
CA TYR A 135 6.58 24.55 -8.51
C TYR A 135 7.96 23.90 -8.36
N ILE A 136 8.12 22.66 -8.83
CA ILE A 136 9.36 21.92 -8.62
C ILE A 136 10.53 22.48 -9.43
N CYS A 137 10.29 22.92 -10.67
CA CYS A 137 11.34 23.50 -11.50
C CYS A 137 11.80 24.85 -10.94
N ASN A 138 10.85 25.73 -10.60
CA ASN A 138 11.16 27.09 -10.11
C ASN A 138 11.79 27.11 -8.72
N ASN A 139 11.31 26.25 -7.81
CA ASN A 139 11.64 26.36 -6.38
C ASN A 139 12.63 25.30 -5.88
N ILE A 140 12.82 24.20 -6.62
CA ILE A 140 13.66 23.09 -6.16
C ILE A 140 14.75 22.74 -7.16
N ILE A 141 14.41 22.24 -8.35
CA ILE A 141 15.39 21.73 -9.32
C ILE A 141 16.35 22.82 -9.77
N ILE A 142 15.83 23.96 -10.24
CA ILE A 142 16.70 25.04 -10.69
C ILE A 142 17.50 25.60 -9.51
N PRO A 143 16.94 26.00 -8.36
CA PRO A 143 17.76 26.46 -7.24
C PRO A 143 18.82 25.46 -6.74
N ALA A 144 18.47 24.18 -6.60
CA ALA A 144 19.36 23.16 -6.06
C ALA A 144 20.44 22.70 -7.06
N CYS A 145 20.08 22.57 -8.34
CA CYS A 145 20.98 22.07 -9.37
C CYS A 145 21.66 23.20 -10.18
N ASN A 146 21.10 24.42 -10.17
CA ASN A 146 21.64 25.62 -10.83
C ASN A 146 22.52 26.47 -9.90
N GLY A 147 22.40 26.27 -8.58
CA GLY A 147 23.13 27.06 -7.60
C GLY A 147 24.65 26.90 -7.71
N THR A 148 25.36 28.03 -7.66
CA THR A 148 26.79 28.10 -7.28
C THR A 148 26.95 28.04 -5.76
N ALA A 149 26.02 27.40 -5.04
CA ALA A 149 25.82 27.60 -3.61
C ALA A 149 27.13 27.43 -2.83
N GLU A 150 27.52 28.51 -2.14
CA GLU A 150 28.79 28.75 -1.45
C GLU A 150 29.07 27.83 -0.25
N ILE A 151 28.43 26.65 -0.17
CA ILE A 151 28.65 25.65 0.87
C ILE A 151 29.43 24.48 0.26
N GLY A 152 30.66 24.72 -0.19
CA GLY A 152 31.67 23.67 -0.47
C GLY A 152 31.36 22.62 -1.55
N TYR A 153 30.18 22.62 -2.16
CA TYR A 153 29.78 21.68 -3.22
C TYR A 153 29.84 22.36 -4.58
N ARG A 154 30.37 21.66 -5.59
CA ARG A 154 30.59 22.17 -6.95
C ARG A 154 29.25 22.54 -7.61
N PRO A 155 29.20 23.54 -8.51
CA PRO A 155 28.00 23.80 -9.29
C PRO A 155 27.63 22.57 -10.14
N TYR A 156 26.42 22.02 -9.93
CA TYR A 156 25.88 20.84 -10.63
C TYR A 156 25.13 21.18 -11.93
N LEU A 157 25.23 22.44 -12.36
CA LEU A 157 24.59 23.01 -13.55
C LEU A 157 24.76 22.18 -14.82
N ALA A 158 25.92 21.55 -14.98
CA ALA A 158 26.22 20.76 -16.18
C ALA A 158 25.44 19.43 -16.24
N ASP A 159 24.90 18.94 -15.11
CA ASP A 159 24.37 17.58 -15.02
C ASP A 159 22.87 17.46 -15.29
N THR A 160 22.08 18.52 -15.10
CA THR A 160 20.64 18.48 -15.41
C THR A 160 20.33 18.73 -16.88
N THR A 161 21.23 19.38 -17.61
CA THR A 161 21.07 19.88 -18.99
C THR A 161 19.98 20.96 -19.20
N PHE A 162 19.28 21.40 -18.15
CA PHE A 162 18.29 22.48 -18.26
C PHE A 162 18.97 23.86 -18.24
N THR A 163 18.62 24.73 -19.20
CA THR A 163 19.22 26.08 -19.25
C THR A 163 18.39 27.15 -18.54
N SER A 164 17.14 26.82 -18.15
CA SER A 164 16.23 27.74 -17.45
C SER A 164 15.07 26.97 -16.79
N SER A 165 14.32 27.61 -15.90
CA SER A 165 13.08 27.02 -15.38
C SER A 165 12.05 26.76 -16.48
N ALA A 166 11.96 27.63 -17.49
CA ALA A 166 11.05 27.44 -18.62
C ALA A 166 11.38 26.16 -19.41
N ASP A 167 12.66 25.85 -19.57
CA ASP A 167 13.13 24.63 -20.23
C ASP A 167 12.77 23.38 -19.40
N CYS A 168 13.02 23.40 -18.09
CA CYS A 168 12.61 22.35 -17.16
C CYS A 168 11.10 22.10 -17.20
N ILE A 169 10.29 23.17 -17.11
CA ILE A 169 8.82 23.10 -17.17
C ILE A 169 8.37 22.53 -18.51
N ASN A 170 8.95 23.00 -19.62
CA ASN A 170 8.62 22.53 -20.95
C ASN A 170 8.94 21.04 -21.11
N PHE A 171 10.09 20.58 -20.60
CA PHE A 171 10.43 19.16 -20.62
C PHE A 171 9.41 18.32 -19.84
N PHE A 172 9.10 18.69 -18.59
CA PHE A 172 8.14 17.93 -17.77
C PHE A 172 6.72 17.97 -18.30
N THR A 173 6.30 19.09 -18.88
CA THR A 173 4.96 19.23 -19.49
C THR A 173 4.81 18.38 -20.75
N ASN A 174 5.89 18.18 -21.50
CA ASN A 174 5.90 17.40 -22.74
C ASN A 174 6.47 15.99 -22.58
N LEU A 175 6.72 15.55 -21.34
CA LEU A 175 7.24 14.21 -21.09
C LEU A 175 6.19 13.18 -21.51
N ALA A 176 6.55 12.34 -22.47
CA ALA A 176 5.64 11.31 -22.97
C ALA A 176 5.23 10.36 -21.83
N PRO A 177 3.96 9.92 -21.78
CA PRO A 177 3.54 8.90 -20.83
C PRO A 177 4.39 7.64 -21.00
N SER A 178 5.00 7.17 -19.91
CA SER A 178 5.70 5.89 -19.93
C SER A 178 4.70 4.74 -20.03
N PRO A 179 4.95 3.74 -20.87
CA PRO A 179 4.16 2.53 -20.89
C PRO A 179 4.47 1.59 -19.71
N CYS A 180 5.47 1.87 -18.86
CA CYS A 180 5.88 0.99 -17.77
C CYS A 180 5.13 1.24 -16.46
N PRO A 181 4.82 0.18 -15.67
CA PRO A 181 3.97 0.27 -14.48
C PRO A 181 4.63 0.96 -13.28
N PHE A 182 5.96 0.98 -13.20
CA PHE A 182 6.69 1.50 -12.05
C PHE A 182 6.92 3.01 -12.18
N SER A 183 5.93 3.78 -11.75
CA SER A 183 5.92 5.23 -11.97
C SER A 183 7.07 5.98 -11.29
N GLN A 184 7.80 5.42 -10.33
CA GLN A 184 8.95 6.08 -9.70
C GLN A 184 10.31 5.57 -10.19
N ARG A 185 10.35 4.62 -11.13
CA ARG A 185 11.59 4.15 -11.78
C ARG A 185 11.57 4.26 -13.30
N SER A 186 10.38 4.34 -13.88
CA SER A 186 10.23 4.45 -15.33
C SER A 186 10.51 5.89 -15.79
N ASN A 187 10.57 6.14 -17.09
CA ASN A 187 10.75 7.49 -17.64
C ASN A 187 9.43 8.28 -17.55
N THR A 188 9.04 8.60 -16.34
CA THR A 188 7.77 9.22 -15.96
C THR A 188 8.01 10.52 -15.22
N LEU A 189 6.99 11.38 -15.19
CA LEU A 189 7.03 12.60 -14.38
C LEU A 189 7.27 12.26 -12.91
N ASN A 190 6.61 11.26 -12.35
CA ASN A 190 6.75 10.89 -10.93
C ASN A 190 8.19 10.49 -10.55
N CYS A 191 8.92 9.76 -11.40
CA CYS A 191 10.33 9.46 -11.16
C CYS A 191 11.18 10.75 -11.13
N ARG A 192 10.93 11.67 -12.07
CA ARG A 192 11.59 12.98 -12.12
C ARG A 192 11.26 13.84 -10.92
N LEU A 193 10.01 13.84 -10.48
CA LEU A 193 9.54 14.61 -9.33
C LEU A 193 10.18 14.10 -8.05
N ALA A 194 10.26 12.77 -7.87
CA ALA A 194 10.94 12.17 -6.74
C ALA A 194 12.41 12.62 -6.66
N HIS A 195 13.16 12.51 -7.77
CA HIS A 195 14.55 13.01 -7.80
C HIS A 195 14.65 14.54 -7.72
N GLY A 196 13.68 15.27 -8.26
CA GLY A 196 13.64 16.72 -8.17
C GLY A 196 13.51 17.19 -6.72
N GLN A 197 12.64 16.55 -5.95
CA GLN A 197 12.47 16.83 -4.52
C GLN A 197 13.73 16.54 -3.72
N THR A 198 14.44 15.45 -4.05
CA THR A 198 15.63 15.02 -3.31
C THR A 198 16.90 15.74 -3.73
N SER A 199 16.89 16.41 -4.89
CA SER A 199 18.01 17.22 -5.39
C SER A 199 18.45 18.33 -4.44
N PHE A 200 17.57 18.78 -3.53
CA PHE A 200 17.98 19.73 -2.49
C PHE A 200 18.93 19.10 -1.45
N PHE A 201 18.78 17.82 -1.12
CA PHE A 201 19.54 17.13 -0.07
C PHE A 201 20.81 16.44 -0.60
N GLY A 202 20.75 15.94 -1.83
CA GLY A 202 21.85 15.25 -2.51
C GLY A 202 21.95 15.67 -3.97
N PRO A 203 22.27 16.95 -4.26
CA PRO A 203 22.31 17.44 -5.64
C PRO A 203 23.31 16.69 -6.51
N ASP A 204 24.41 16.19 -5.95
CA ASP A 204 25.42 15.37 -6.62
C ASP A 204 24.88 14.05 -7.17
N ILE A 205 23.84 13.51 -6.54
CA ILE A 205 23.23 12.23 -6.92
C ILE A 205 21.97 12.47 -7.76
N HIS A 206 21.10 13.37 -7.31
CA HIS A 206 19.74 13.44 -7.86
C HIS A 206 19.58 14.39 -9.05
N CYS A 207 20.42 15.42 -9.17
CA CYS A 207 20.35 16.35 -10.31
C CYS A 207 20.62 15.62 -11.64
N ALA A 208 21.50 14.63 -11.65
CA ALA A 208 21.75 13.81 -12.83
C ALA A 208 20.56 12.91 -13.22
N HIS A 209 19.60 12.68 -12.32
CA HIS A 209 18.46 11.81 -12.56
C HIS A 209 17.21 12.55 -13.02
N VAL A 210 17.16 13.89 -12.88
CA VAL A 210 16.06 14.73 -13.39
C VAL A 210 16.19 15.06 -14.89
N LYS A 211 17.39 14.92 -15.47
CA LYS A 211 17.71 15.29 -16.86
C LYS A 211 17.01 14.42 -17.91
N PRO A 212 16.66 14.91 -19.11
CA PRO A 212 15.99 14.12 -20.15
C PRO A 212 16.59 12.71 -20.39
N ASN A 213 17.92 12.59 -20.44
CA ASN A 213 18.64 11.32 -20.60
C ASN A 213 19.07 10.67 -19.27
N SER A 214 18.13 10.51 -18.33
CA SER A 214 18.38 9.83 -17.05
C SER A 214 19.00 8.45 -17.25
N SER A 215 19.90 8.07 -16.36
CA SER A 215 20.30 6.66 -16.20
C SER A 215 19.38 5.88 -15.24
N VAL A 216 18.50 6.57 -14.51
CA VAL A 216 17.65 5.96 -13.46
C VAL A 216 16.18 5.95 -13.85
N CYS A 217 15.64 7.09 -14.30
CA CYS A 217 14.27 7.17 -14.82
C CYS A 217 14.21 6.63 -16.25
N VAL A 218 14.21 5.31 -16.39
CA VAL A 218 14.31 4.60 -17.68
C VAL A 218 13.26 3.50 -17.80
N ASP A 219 12.71 3.35 -19.00
CA ASP A 219 11.67 2.37 -19.28
C ASP A 219 12.27 0.97 -19.53
N THR A 220 12.72 0.32 -18.47
CA THR A 220 13.31 -1.03 -18.54
C THR A 220 12.33 -2.11 -19.02
N CYS A 221 11.02 -1.85 -18.96
CA CYS A 221 9.99 -2.78 -19.39
C CYS A 221 9.71 -2.76 -20.91
N LEU A 222 10.29 -1.83 -21.68
CA LEU A 222 9.87 -1.57 -23.08
C LEU A 222 9.92 -2.78 -23.98
N SER A 223 10.94 -3.65 -23.85
CA SER A 223 11.06 -4.84 -24.69
C SER A 223 9.83 -5.75 -24.62
N THR A 224 9.12 -5.73 -23.48
CA THR A 224 7.92 -6.52 -23.24
C THR A 224 6.64 -5.71 -23.46
N CYS A 225 6.67 -4.41 -23.16
CA CYS A 225 5.48 -3.58 -23.11
C CYS A 225 5.30 -2.60 -24.28
N SER A 226 6.25 -2.54 -25.23
CA SER A 226 6.11 -1.71 -26.43
C SER A 226 4.95 -2.13 -27.33
N ASN A 227 4.50 -3.38 -27.23
CA ASN A 227 3.49 -3.98 -28.10
C ASN A 227 2.10 -4.07 -27.46
N CYS A 228 1.88 -3.38 -26.35
CA CYS A 228 0.55 -3.34 -25.72
C CYS A 228 -0.44 -2.58 -26.61
N ASP A 229 -1.69 -3.06 -26.68
CA ASP A 229 -2.78 -2.35 -27.34
C ASP A 229 -3.00 -0.98 -26.68
N SER A 230 -3.49 0.00 -27.42
CA SER A 230 -3.91 1.31 -26.87
C SER A 230 -4.92 1.21 -25.71
N ASN A 231 -5.73 0.14 -25.70
CA ASN A 231 -6.71 -0.18 -24.67
C ASN A 231 -6.17 -1.19 -23.63
N ALA A 232 -4.86 -1.42 -23.62
CA ALA A 232 -4.15 -2.16 -22.59
C ALA A 232 -3.26 -1.25 -21.75
N GLU A 233 -2.79 -1.80 -20.65
CA GLU A 233 -1.77 -1.26 -19.77
C GLU A 233 -0.71 -2.34 -19.55
N CYS A 234 0.56 -1.93 -19.42
CA CYS A 234 1.61 -2.84 -18.96
C CYS A 234 1.46 -2.98 -17.45
N VAL A 235 1.42 -4.21 -16.96
CA VAL A 235 1.40 -4.50 -15.52
C VAL A 235 2.63 -5.31 -15.15
N ALA A 236 3.13 -5.10 -13.93
CA ALA A 236 4.10 -5.98 -13.32
C ALA A 236 3.34 -6.99 -12.44
N THR A 237 3.56 -8.28 -12.67
CA THR A 237 2.97 -9.34 -11.86
C THR A 237 4.06 -10.16 -11.18
N PHE A 238 3.71 -10.77 -10.05
CA PHE A 238 4.65 -11.55 -9.25
C PHE A 238 4.05 -12.95 -9.01
N PRO A 239 3.98 -13.79 -10.07
CA PRO A 239 3.19 -15.03 -10.06
C PRO A 239 3.73 -16.11 -9.12
N THR A 240 4.96 -15.95 -8.62
CA THR A 240 5.67 -16.96 -7.84
C THR A 240 6.03 -16.47 -6.43
N LEU A 241 5.35 -15.43 -5.91
CA LEU A 241 5.52 -15.05 -4.51
C LEU A 241 5.13 -16.20 -3.56
N PRO A 242 5.88 -16.43 -2.48
CA PRO A 242 7.11 -15.76 -2.04
C PRO A 242 8.42 -16.40 -2.58
N ALA A 243 8.35 -17.36 -3.50
CA ALA A 243 9.52 -18.07 -4.03
C ALA A 243 10.38 -17.21 -4.97
N SER A 244 9.80 -16.20 -5.64
CA SER A 244 10.54 -15.19 -6.39
C SER A 244 9.84 -13.84 -6.32
N PHE A 245 10.65 -12.78 -6.21
CA PHE A 245 10.25 -11.39 -6.15
C PHE A 245 10.55 -10.64 -7.46
N THR A 246 10.95 -11.35 -8.52
CA THR A 246 11.20 -10.74 -9.83
C THR A 246 9.89 -10.42 -10.53
N PRO A 247 9.69 -9.18 -11.01
CA PRO A 247 8.50 -8.83 -11.76
C PRO A 247 8.47 -9.51 -13.12
N VAL A 248 7.29 -9.98 -13.52
CA VAL A 248 6.97 -10.38 -14.89
C VAL A 248 6.08 -9.30 -15.50
N TYR A 249 6.61 -8.60 -16.49
CA TYR A 249 5.89 -7.59 -17.24
C TYR A 249 4.98 -8.24 -18.28
N GLN A 250 3.74 -7.76 -18.40
CA GLN A 250 2.81 -8.22 -19.41
C GLN A 250 1.78 -7.15 -19.74
N CYS A 251 1.26 -7.17 -20.97
CA CYS A 251 0.12 -6.33 -21.34
C CYS A 251 -1.17 -6.92 -20.77
N LYS A 252 -1.99 -6.08 -20.13
CA LYS A 252 -3.30 -6.41 -19.58
C LYS A 252 -4.33 -5.45 -20.17
N CYS A 253 -5.45 -5.95 -20.70
CA CYS A 253 -6.50 -5.05 -21.17
C CYS A 253 -7.09 -4.24 -20.01
N LYS A 254 -7.33 -2.94 -20.25
CA LYS A 254 -7.93 -2.02 -19.29
C LYS A 254 -9.35 -2.46 -18.93
N ASN A 255 -9.85 -2.01 -17.78
CA ASN A 255 -11.24 -2.22 -17.39
C ASN A 255 -12.21 -1.73 -18.50
N GLY A 256 -13.14 -2.57 -18.93
CA GLY A 256 -13.96 -2.34 -20.13
C GLY A 256 -13.55 -3.13 -21.37
N TYR A 257 -12.37 -3.76 -21.37
CA TYR A 257 -11.80 -4.43 -22.55
C TYR A 257 -11.36 -5.85 -22.23
N VAL A 258 -11.44 -6.73 -23.24
CA VAL A 258 -11.03 -8.13 -23.16
C VAL A 258 -10.07 -8.48 -24.29
N GLY A 259 -9.21 -9.47 -24.06
CA GLY A 259 -8.18 -9.90 -25.00
C GLY A 259 -6.88 -10.28 -24.29
N ASN A 260 -5.82 -10.43 -25.06
CA ASN A 260 -4.51 -10.88 -24.58
C ASN A 260 -3.56 -9.73 -24.20
N GLY A 261 -4.05 -8.49 -24.15
CA GLY A 261 -3.25 -7.29 -23.86
C GLY A 261 -2.54 -6.69 -25.08
N THR A 262 -2.14 -7.47 -26.08
CA THR A 262 -1.62 -6.94 -27.36
C THR A 262 -2.73 -6.66 -28.37
N SER A 263 -3.90 -7.23 -28.15
CA SER A 263 -5.14 -6.95 -28.87
C SER A 263 -6.27 -6.89 -27.85
N CYS A 264 -6.87 -5.72 -27.66
CA CYS A 264 -7.92 -5.49 -26.69
C CYS A 264 -9.18 -4.97 -27.36
N VAL A 265 -10.30 -5.67 -27.15
CA VAL A 265 -11.59 -5.33 -27.76
C VAL A 265 -12.55 -4.89 -26.67
N ALA A 266 -13.28 -3.80 -26.91
CA ALA A 266 -14.27 -3.31 -25.97
C ALA A 266 -15.32 -4.40 -25.70
N LYS A 267 -15.59 -4.67 -24.42
CA LYS A 267 -16.65 -5.58 -24.02
C LYS A 267 -17.93 -4.78 -23.86
N THR A 268 -18.82 -4.87 -24.85
CA THR A 268 -20.10 -4.17 -24.83
C THR A 268 -21.14 -4.93 -24.02
N CYS A 269 -22.10 -4.19 -23.49
CA CYS A 269 -23.22 -4.79 -22.80
C CYS A 269 -24.24 -5.39 -23.76
N SER A 270 -24.90 -6.46 -23.32
CA SER A 270 -26.07 -7.03 -23.99
C SER A 270 -27.31 -6.79 -23.14
N TYR A 271 -28.22 -5.92 -23.59
CA TYR A 271 -29.43 -5.53 -22.85
C TYR A 271 -29.17 -5.09 -21.40
N GLY A 272 -28.11 -4.30 -21.19
CA GLY A 272 -27.70 -3.84 -19.86
C GLY A 272 -26.89 -4.88 -19.05
N ASN A 273 -26.61 -6.05 -19.62
CA ASN A 273 -25.90 -7.14 -18.93
C ASN A 273 -24.49 -7.35 -19.46
N CYS A 274 -23.63 -7.83 -18.56
CA CYS A 274 -22.26 -8.21 -18.82
C CYS A 274 -22.03 -9.67 -18.39
N PRO A 275 -21.10 -10.41 -19.00
CA PRO A 275 -20.74 -11.75 -18.54
C PRO A 275 -19.91 -11.62 -17.26
N ALA A 276 -20.60 -11.37 -16.16
CA ALA A 276 -20.07 -11.24 -14.81
C ALA A 276 -21.24 -11.39 -13.83
N LEU A 277 -20.92 -11.51 -12.54
CA LEU A 277 -21.94 -11.50 -11.49
C LEU A 277 -22.82 -10.24 -11.58
N TYR A 278 -24.14 -10.39 -11.57
CA TYR A 278 -25.05 -9.24 -11.59
C TYR A 278 -24.76 -8.29 -10.42
N GLY A 279 -24.55 -7.00 -10.72
CA GLY A 279 -24.20 -5.98 -9.73
C GLY A 279 -22.70 -5.84 -9.45
N SER A 280 -21.83 -6.63 -10.08
CA SER A 280 -20.36 -6.46 -10.01
C SER A 280 -19.79 -5.53 -11.08
N TYR A 281 -20.66 -5.01 -11.96
CA TYR A 281 -20.29 -4.19 -13.11
C TYR A 281 -21.22 -2.99 -13.30
N GLU A 282 -20.73 -1.98 -14.01
CA GLU A 282 -21.49 -0.88 -14.57
C GLU A 282 -21.59 -1.01 -16.09
N CYS A 283 -22.70 -0.52 -16.65
CA CYS A 283 -23.03 -0.60 -18.07
C CYS A 283 -23.61 0.72 -18.63
N SER A 284 -23.57 1.81 -17.86
CA SER A 284 -24.17 3.11 -18.22
C SER A 284 -23.64 3.71 -19.53
N THR A 285 -22.41 3.35 -19.92
CA THR A 285 -21.73 3.85 -21.13
C THR A 285 -21.77 2.85 -22.30
N GLY A 286 -22.55 1.77 -22.19
CA GLY A 286 -22.63 0.69 -23.18
C GLY A 286 -21.44 -0.29 -23.15
N SER A 287 -20.42 -0.02 -22.32
CA SER A 287 -19.27 -0.90 -22.07
C SER A 287 -19.36 -1.53 -20.68
N CYS A 288 -18.96 -2.78 -20.57
CA CYS A 288 -18.93 -3.56 -19.34
C CYS A 288 -17.70 -3.23 -18.51
N LYS A 289 -17.85 -2.42 -17.46
CA LYS A 289 -16.75 -2.09 -16.55
C LYS A 289 -17.00 -2.68 -15.17
N CYS A 290 -15.99 -3.27 -14.56
CA CYS A 290 -16.08 -3.81 -13.22
C CYS A 290 -16.12 -2.69 -12.18
N LEU A 291 -16.94 -2.86 -11.15
CA LEU A 291 -16.99 -1.97 -9.99
C LEU A 291 -15.69 -2.06 -9.18
N LYS A 292 -15.39 -1.02 -8.40
CA LYS A 292 -14.10 -0.82 -7.71
C LYS A 292 -13.64 -2.00 -6.83
N SER A 293 -14.55 -2.78 -6.26
CA SER A 293 -14.18 -3.93 -5.42
C SER A 293 -13.77 -5.17 -6.23
N PHE A 294 -14.11 -5.25 -7.52
CA PHE A 294 -13.84 -6.39 -8.38
C PHE A 294 -12.67 -6.11 -9.33
N ASP A 295 -11.84 -7.13 -9.58
CA ASP A 295 -10.75 -7.05 -10.53
C ASP A 295 -11.22 -7.47 -11.93
N THR A 296 -10.82 -6.71 -12.95
CA THR A 296 -11.12 -7.06 -14.34
C THR A 296 -10.38 -8.33 -14.77
N ASN A 297 -11.11 -9.25 -15.39
CA ASN A 297 -10.59 -10.45 -16.04
C ASN A 297 -10.54 -10.23 -17.56
N PRO A 298 -9.41 -9.79 -18.12
CA PRO A 298 -9.33 -9.49 -19.55
C PRO A 298 -9.36 -10.76 -20.42
N MET A 299 -9.11 -11.94 -19.84
CA MET A 299 -9.04 -13.22 -20.55
C MET A 299 -10.40 -13.90 -20.71
N VAL A 300 -11.51 -13.22 -20.42
CA VAL A 300 -12.87 -13.74 -20.66
C VAL A 300 -13.04 -14.10 -22.14
N THR A 301 -13.07 -15.41 -22.41
CA THR A 301 -13.50 -15.97 -23.69
C THR A 301 -14.99 -16.29 -23.63
N SER A 302 -15.58 -16.76 -24.74
CA SER A 302 -16.96 -17.28 -24.76
C SER A 302 -17.23 -18.46 -23.81
N THR A 303 -16.19 -18.99 -23.14
CA THR A 303 -16.26 -20.17 -22.26
C THR A 303 -15.89 -19.89 -20.80
N SER A 304 -15.27 -18.74 -20.50
CA SER A 304 -14.93 -18.30 -19.14
C SER A 304 -15.72 -17.03 -18.84
N ASN A 305 -16.86 -17.16 -18.17
CA ASN A 305 -17.94 -16.17 -18.20
C ASN A 305 -17.88 -15.08 -17.11
N ASP A 306 -16.77 -14.90 -16.39
CA ASP A 306 -16.69 -13.87 -15.35
C ASP A 306 -15.65 -12.79 -15.67
N LEU A 307 -16.14 -11.65 -16.11
CA LEU A 307 -15.38 -10.43 -16.41
C LEU A 307 -14.95 -9.70 -15.15
N CYS A 308 -15.70 -9.80 -14.06
CA CYS A 308 -15.46 -9.04 -12.84
C CYS A 308 -15.23 -10.00 -11.69
N LYS A 309 -13.97 -10.40 -11.56
CA LYS A 309 -13.56 -11.45 -10.66
C LYS A 309 -13.45 -10.96 -9.22
N CYS A 310 -13.78 -11.88 -8.33
CA CYS A 310 -13.42 -11.84 -6.93
C CYS A 310 -12.61 -13.09 -6.61
N ASP A 311 -11.33 -13.07 -6.95
CA ASP A 311 -10.46 -14.23 -6.80
C ASP A 311 -10.11 -14.49 -5.33
N ALA A 312 -9.98 -15.77 -4.98
CA ALA A 312 -9.53 -16.19 -3.66
C ALA A 312 -8.17 -15.55 -3.31
N PRO A 313 -7.95 -15.16 -2.04
CA PRO A 313 -8.78 -15.48 -0.87
C PRO A 313 -9.95 -14.50 -0.63
N SER A 314 -10.19 -13.54 -1.54
CA SER A 314 -11.36 -12.67 -1.47
C SER A 314 -12.65 -13.46 -1.70
N ARG A 315 -13.78 -12.93 -1.23
CA ARG A 315 -15.10 -13.54 -1.41
C ARG A 315 -16.17 -12.51 -1.74
N VAL A 316 -17.20 -12.94 -2.45
CA VAL A 316 -18.39 -12.12 -2.68
C VAL A 316 -19.26 -12.13 -1.42
N ILE A 317 -19.57 -10.95 -0.91
CA ILE A 317 -20.53 -10.72 0.17
C ILE A 317 -21.60 -9.74 -0.34
N TYR A 318 -22.86 -10.02 -0.06
CA TYR A 318 -23.97 -9.15 -0.47
C TYR A 318 -24.26 -8.10 0.60
N ASN A 319 -24.10 -6.83 0.25
CA ASN A 319 -24.59 -5.70 1.04
C ASN A 319 -25.98 -5.32 0.54
N GLY A 320 -27.02 -5.87 1.16
CA GLY A 320 -28.37 -5.85 0.59
C GLY A 320 -28.43 -6.67 -0.69
N SER A 321 -28.78 -6.06 -1.82
CA SER A 321 -28.79 -6.72 -3.14
C SER A 321 -27.51 -6.54 -3.94
N ALA A 322 -26.56 -5.70 -3.49
CA ALA A 322 -25.34 -5.40 -4.23
C ALA A 322 -24.19 -6.35 -3.80
N PRO A 323 -23.55 -7.07 -4.73
CA PRO A 323 -22.38 -7.87 -4.41
C PRO A 323 -21.16 -6.97 -4.22
N VAL A 324 -20.35 -7.27 -3.22
CA VAL A 324 -19.07 -6.63 -2.94
C VAL A 324 -18.02 -7.72 -2.85
N CYS A 325 -16.93 -7.59 -3.58
CA CYS A 325 -15.77 -8.45 -3.37
C CYS A 325 -15.02 -7.97 -2.12
N VAL A 326 -15.02 -8.79 -1.09
CA VAL A 326 -14.43 -8.51 0.22
C VAL A 326 -13.15 -9.32 0.34
N PRO A 327 -11.96 -8.68 0.44
CA PRO A 327 -10.72 -9.36 0.71
C PRO A 327 -10.77 -10.14 2.02
N GLU A 328 -9.97 -11.20 2.10
CA GLU A 328 -9.83 -11.97 3.34
C GLU A 328 -9.49 -11.05 4.53
N GLY A 329 -10.12 -11.31 5.67
CA GLY A 329 -9.92 -10.51 6.89
C GLY A 329 -10.59 -9.14 6.93
N LYS A 330 -11.30 -8.76 5.88
CA LYS A 330 -12.19 -7.60 5.85
C LYS A 330 -13.65 -8.06 5.94
N CYS A 331 -14.52 -7.12 6.27
CA CYS A 331 -15.96 -7.31 6.41
C CYS A 331 -16.70 -6.02 6.05
N ILE A 332 -18.02 -6.08 5.87
CA ILE A 332 -18.89 -4.95 5.56
C ILE A 332 -19.61 -4.50 6.83
N ALA A 333 -20.31 -5.44 7.47
CA ALA A 333 -21.17 -5.11 8.61
C ALA A 333 -21.24 -6.21 9.67
N ASN A 334 -21.23 -7.48 9.27
CA ASN A 334 -21.54 -8.57 10.17
C ASN A 334 -20.32 -9.40 10.52
N LEU A 335 -20.33 -9.98 11.72
CA LEU A 335 -19.21 -10.78 12.22
C LEU A 335 -19.10 -12.16 11.57
N TRP A 336 -20.19 -12.71 11.01
CA TRP A 336 -20.13 -13.98 10.25
C TRP A 336 -19.34 -13.83 8.94
N GLU A 337 -19.13 -12.59 8.50
CA GLU A 337 -18.25 -12.23 7.40
C GLU A 337 -16.77 -12.33 7.81
N CYS A 338 -16.44 -12.81 9.02
CA CYS A 338 -15.08 -13.04 9.52
C CYS A 338 -14.83 -14.55 9.64
N ASN A 339 -14.71 -15.21 8.49
CA ASN A 339 -14.76 -16.67 8.34
C ASN A 339 -13.58 -17.45 8.97
N LEU A 340 -12.45 -16.81 9.25
CA LEU A 340 -11.29 -17.46 9.86
C LEU A 340 -11.33 -17.43 11.38
N GLN A 341 -12.25 -16.67 11.96
CA GLN A 341 -12.38 -16.48 13.40
C GLN A 341 -13.62 -17.19 13.93
N SER A 342 -13.57 -17.59 15.20
CA SER A 342 -14.76 -18.07 15.91
C SER A 342 -15.78 -16.94 16.06
N TYR A 343 -17.05 -17.23 15.77
CA TYR A 343 -18.16 -16.26 15.77
C TYR A 343 -18.20 -15.37 17.02
N ASN A 344 -17.95 -15.93 18.21
CA ASN A 344 -18.01 -15.19 19.48
C ASN A 344 -16.74 -14.39 19.82
N GLN A 345 -15.65 -14.57 19.08
CA GLN A 345 -14.32 -14.01 19.42
C GLN A 345 -13.94 -12.81 18.55
N VAL A 346 -14.80 -12.41 17.61
CA VAL A 346 -14.50 -11.41 16.58
C VAL A 346 -15.65 -10.43 16.43
N LYS A 347 -15.31 -9.21 15.99
CA LYS A 347 -16.27 -8.19 15.57
C LYS A 347 -15.84 -7.58 14.25
N CYS A 348 -16.83 -7.26 13.42
CA CYS A 348 -16.63 -6.44 12.24
C CYS A 348 -16.57 -4.96 12.65
N LYS A 349 -15.39 -4.34 12.64
CA LYS A 349 -15.16 -2.99 13.15
C LYS A 349 -14.47 -2.09 12.13
N SER A 350 -14.93 -0.84 12.05
CA SER A 350 -14.22 0.19 11.30
C SER A 350 -12.84 0.43 11.90
N VAL A 351 -11.84 0.59 11.05
CA VAL A 351 -10.46 0.89 11.47
C VAL A 351 -10.17 2.34 11.12
N GLY A 352 -10.53 3.24 12.04
CA GLY A 352 -10.51 4.68 11.81
C GLY A 352 -11.37 5.13 10.64
N ASP A 353 -11.10 6.34 10.15
CA ASP A 353 -11.82 6.94 9.03
C ASP A 353 -11.03 6.70 7.73
N ASN A 354 -11.67 6.03 6.76
CA ASN A 354 -11.07 5.70 5.47
C ASN A 354 -12.09 5.90 4.34
N ILE A 355 -11.88 6.90 3.49
CA ILE A 355 -12.78 7.19 2.36
C ILE A 355 -12.48 6.33 1.12
N PHE A 356 -11.35 5.61 1.14
CA PHE A 356 -10.93 4.78 0.01
C PHE A 356 -11.56 3.39 0.05
N THR A 357 -12.15 2.99 1.17
CA THR A 357 -12.84 1.71 1.33
C THR A 357 -13.96 1.79 2.36
N ASP A 358 -15.13 1.24 2.03
CA ASP A 358 -16.23 1.04 2.98
C ASP A 358 -16.06 -0.24 3.81
N LEU A 359 -14.99 -0.99 3.58
CA LEU A 359 -14.73 -2.25 4.25
C LEU A 359 -14.12 -2.02 5.64
N LYS A 360 -14.73 -2.68 6.61
CA LYS A 360 -14.27 -2.83 7.99
C LYS A 360 -13.27 -3.98 8.10
N ALA A 361 -12.66 -4.12 9.28
CA ALA A 361 -11.76 -5.24 9.59
C ALA A 361 -12.40 -6.23 10.56
N CYS A 362 -12.03 -7.49 10.40
CA CYS A 362 -12.34 -8.56 11.35
C CYS A 362 -11.43 -8.45 12.58
N GLN A 363 -11.83 -7.72 13.61
CA GLN A 363 -11.02 -7.50 14.80
C GLN A 363 -11.40 -8.46 15.92
N CYS A 364 -10.40 -9.10 16.51
CA CYS A 364 -10.64 -9.94 17.68
C CYS A 364 -11.18 -9.12 18.86
N ASN A 365 -11.97 -9.79 19.69
CA ASN A 365 -12.45 -9.25 20.94
C ASN A 365 -11.31 -9.07 21.95
N TYR A 366 -11.58 -8.36 23.03
CA TYR A 366 -10.57 -7.94 24.00
C TYR A 366 -9.65 -9.09 24.45
N GLY A 367 -8.35 -8.81 24.44
CA GLY A 367 -7.30 -9.68 24.96
C GLY A 367 -6.91 -10.86 24.06
N PHE A 368 -7.71 -11.17 23.03
CA PHE A 368 -7.31 -12.05 21.94
C PHE A 368 -6.30 -11.36 21.04
N THR A 369 -5.51 -12.17 20.34
CA THR A 369 -4.49 -11.74 19.37
C THR A 369 -4.81 -12.32 17.99
N GLY A 370 -4.27 -11.74 16.92
CA GLY A 370 -4.65 -12.07 15.55
C GLY A 370 -5.74 -11.15 15.02
N GLY A 371 -6.72 -11.70 14.31
CA GLY A 371 -7.72 -10.92 13.58
C GLY A 371 -7.27 -10.67 12.14
N TYR A 372 -8.03 -9.85 11.43
CA TYR A 372 -7.97 -9.71 9.97
C TYR A 372 -8.04 -11.09 9.32
N GLU A 373 -7.04 -11.50 8.55
CA GLU A 373 -6.95 -12.80 7.89
C GLU A 373 -6.39 -13.90 8.80
N TYR A 374 -6.37 -13.71 10.13
CA TYR A 374 -5.83 -14.68 11.09
C TYR A 374 -6.82 -15.02 12.21
N PRO A 375 -6.86 -16.28 12.68
CA PRO A 375 -7.74 -16.68 13.77
C PRO A 375 -7.46 -15.89 15.06
N CYS A 376 -8.49 -15.72 15.89
CA CYS A 376 -8.34 -15.12 17.21
C CYS A 376 -7.72 -16.13 18.19
N ASN A 377 -6.54 -15.82 18.70
CA ASN A 377 -5.80 -16.68 19.61
C ASN A 377 -5.72 -16.08 21.01
N CYS A 378 -6.11 -16.89 22.01
CA CYS A 378 -5.93 -16.56 23.42
C CYS A 378 -4.66 -17.24 23.93
N ALA A 379 -3.74 -16.46 24.50
CA ALA A 379 -2.49 -16.99 25.05
C ALA A 379 -2.77 -18.04 26.15
N SER A 380 -1.93 -19.07 26.26
CA SER A 380 -2.12 -20.16 27.24
C SER A 380 -2.07 -19.71 28.71
N THR A 381 -1.49 -18.54 28.99
CA THR A 381 -1.48 -17.89 30.32
C THR A 381 -2.76 -17.11 30.63
N LYS A 382 -3.67 -17.01 29.67
CA LYS A 382 -4.97 -16.35 29.78
C LYS A 382 -6.09 -17.39 29.69
N ARG A 383 -7.32 -16.95 29.95
CA ARG A 383 -8.54 -17.77 29.84
C ARG A 383 -9.58 -17.09 28.98
N VAL A 384 -10.32 -17.90 28.22
CA VAL A 384 -11.48 -17.43 27.46
C VAL A 384 -12.69 -17.41 28.39
N VAL A 385 -13.39 -16.29 28.43
CA VAL A 385 -14.64 -16.13 29.20
C VAL A 385 -15.67 -15.37 28.38
N TRP A 386 -16.95 -15.57 28.69
CA TRP A 386 -18.04 -14.79 28.11
C TRP A 386 -18.20 -13.46 28.83
N SER A 387 -18.32 -12.37 28.08
CA SER A 387 -18.61 -11.04 28.62
C SER A 387 -19.94 -10.54 28.08
N ASP A 388 -20.93 -10.38 28.95
CA ASP A 388 -22.24 -9.81 28.58
C ASP A 388 -22.09 -8.35 28.13
N ALA A 389 -21.23 -7.58 28.80
CA ALA A 389 -20.95 -6.18 28.49
C ALA A 389 -20.37 -6.00 27.07
N LEU A 390 -19.59 -6.96 26.59
CA LEU A 390 -19.04 -6.95 25.24
C LEU A 390 -19.81 -7.86 24.28
N SER A 391 -20.81 -8.59 24.76
CA SER A 391 -21.63 -9.55 24.00
C SER A 391 -20.79 -10.51 23.16
N GLY A 392 -19.87 -11.22 23.81
CA GLY A 392 -18.98 -12.17 23.16
C GLY A 392 -17.91 -12.74 24.09
N GLU A 393 -17.11 -13.65 23.55
CA GLU A 393 -15.94 -14.19 24.22
C GLU A 393 -14.81 -13.17 24.22
N ILE A 394 -14.11 -13.08 25.37
CA ILE A 394 -12.90 -12.28 25.58
C ILE A 394 -11.82 -13.14 26.22
N CYS A 395 -10.57 -12.73 26.08
CA CYS A 395 -9.40 -13.46 26.60
C CYS A 395 -8.73 -12.67 27.73
N LEU A 396 -8.96 -13.10 28.96
CA LEU A 396 -8.54 -12.39 30.18
C LEU A 396 -7.32 -13.05 30.83
N THR A 397 -6.38 -12.25 31.32
CA THR A 397 -5.38 -12.71 32.31
C THR A 397 -6.07 -13.17 33.59
N THR A 398 -5.42 -14.01 34.39
CA THR A 398 -5.99 -14.57 35.64
C THR A 398 -6.49 -13.52 36.63
N SER A 399 -5.92 -12.32 36.60
CA SER A 399 -6.33 -11.19 37.45
C SER A 399 -7.45 -10.34 36.86
N GLU A 400 -7.72 -10.40 35.56
CA GLU A 400 -8.77 -9.59 34.92
C GLU A 400 -10.14 -10.27 35.03
N CYS A 401 -11.20 -9.45 35.03
CA CYS A 401 -12.59 -9.88 35.09
C CYS A 401 -13.52 -8.87 34.41
N THR A 402 -14.72 -9.31 34.03
CA THR A 402 -15.84 -8.41 33.69
C THR A 402 -17.10 -8.69 34.51
N ALA A 403 -17.01 -9.62 35.47
CA ALA A 403 -18.08 -10.08 36.34
C ALA A 403 -17.47 -10.86 37.52
N ASP A 404 -18.14 -10.89 38.67
CA ASP A 404 -17.61 -11.49 39.91
C ASP A 404 -17.28 -12.97 39.77
N TRP A 405 -18.10 -13.73 39.02
CA TRP A 405 -17.90 -15.17 38.81
C TRP A 405 -16.65 -15.51 37.98
N HIS A 406 -16.00 -14.51 37.35
CA HIS A 406 -14.69 -14.69 36.74
C HIS A 406 -13.56 -14.77 37.76
N CYS A 407 -13.80 -14.35 39.00
CA CYS A 407 -12.82 -14.29 40.06
C CYS A 407 -12.87 -15.54 40.94
N SER A 408 -11.70 -15.96 41.43
CA SER A 408 -11.61 -17.05 42.40
C SER A 408 -12.11 -16.56 43.75
N TYR A 409 -12.95 -17.36 44.41
CA TYR A 409 -13.41 -17.05 45.77
C TYR A 409 -12.21 -16.83 46.72
N PRO A 410 -12.22 -15.80 47.59
CA PRO A 410 -13.33 -14.89 47.92
C PRO A 410 -13.38 -13.57 47.11
N ASN A 411 -12.57 -13.43 46.05
CA ASN A 411 -12.39 -12.17 45.36
C ASN A 411 -13.61 -11.80 44.50
N THR A 412 -13.85 -10.51 44.32
CA THR A 412 -14.90 -9.97 43.45
C THR A 412 -14.32 -9.11 42.34
N CYS A 413 -15.13 -8.81 41.33
CA CYS A 413 -14.66 -8.04 40.18
C CYS A 413 -14.77 -6.54 40.44
N HIS A 414 -13.62 -5.86 40.47
CA HIS A 414 -13.55 -4.42 40.69
C HIS A 414 -13.06 -3.70 39.43
N GLY A 415 -13.92 -2.89 38.81
CA GLY A 415 -13.58 -2.03 37.67
C GLY A 415 -13.69 -0.55 38.03
N ALA A 416 -12.84 0.29 37.44
CA ALA A 416 -13.03 1.74 37.48
C ALA A 416 -14.34 2.13 36.76
N SER A 417 -14.98 3.22 37.19
CA SER A 417 -16.19 3.72 36.53
C SER A 417 -15.95 3.94 35.03
N GLY A 418 -16.78 3.34 34.19
CA GLY A 418 -16.64 3.39 32.72
C GLY A 418 -15.68 2.37 32.11
N SER A 419 -14.94 1.59 32.91
CA SER A 419 -14.11 0.49 32.39
C SER A 419 -14.95 -0.76 32.14
N THR A 420 -14.78 -1.39 30.98
CA THR A 420 -15.40 -2.68 30.66
C THR A 420 -14.63 -3.86 31.26
N ILE A 421 -13.34 -3.66 31.60
CA ILE A 421 -12.48 -4.67 32.21
C ILE A 421 -12.09 -4.22 33.62
N GLY A 422 -12.32 -5.09 34.60
CA GLY A 422 -11.92 -4.92 35.99
C GLY A 422 -10.80 -5.90 36.38
N THR A 423 -10.42 -5.84 37.65
CA THR A 423 -9.46 -6.74 38.29
C THR A 423 -10.13 -7.48 39.43
N CYS A 424 -9.80 -8.76 39.60
CA CYS A 424 -10.19 -9.55 40.75
C CYS A 424 -9.39 -9.11 41.97
N TYR A 425 -10.08 -8.61 42.99
CA TYR A 425 -9.50 -8.20 44.26
C TYR A 425 -10.31 -8.72 45.44
#